data_AF-I3XCR5-F1
#
_entry.id   AF-I3XCR5-F1
#
_cell.length_a   1.000
_cell.length_b   1.000
_cell.length_c   1.000
_cell.angle_alpha   90.00
_cell.angle_beta   90.00
_cell.angle_gamma   90.00
#
_symmetry.space_group_name_H-M   'P 1'
#
loop_
_entity.id
_entity.type
_entity.pdbx_description
1 polymer ?
#
loop_
_entity_poly.entity_id
_entity_poly.type
_entity_poly.pdbx_seq_one_letter_code
_entity_poly.pdbx_strand_id
1 'polypeptide(L)'
;MFRLSARYAFLASSALWLQPSMAAADDTQIARGEYLVTIGGCNDCHTPGYFFGKPDTSRFLGGSDVGFEIPGQGVFVGRNITPDKETGIGGWTREEIVTALQTGQRPDGRVLAPIMPWHAFAQLTEEDVTSIAVFLQSLKPVSNHVPGPFKPGEKVSTFLFRILPPGETAATAPN
;
A
#
# COMPACT_ATOMS: atom_id res chain seq x y z
N MET A 1 -58.69 -15.82 -59.04
CA MET A 1 -57.29 -15.45 -58.74
C MET A 1 -57.27 -14.62 -57.46
N PHE A 2 -57.08 -15.22 -56.29
CA PHE A 2 -56.81 -14.47 -55.04
C PHE A 2 -55.78 -15.26 -54.24
N ARG A 3 -54.56 -14.69 -54.11
CA ARG A 3 -53.46 -15.26 -53.33
C ARG A 3 -53.54 -14.68 -51.91
N LEU A 4 -53.72 -15.56 -50.91
CA LEU A 4 -53.56 -15.21 -49.50
C LEU A 4 -52.07 -15.25 -49.13
N SER A 5 -51.52 -14.12 -48.70
CA SER A 5 -50.15 -14.03 -48.18
C SER A 5 -50.18 -14.05 -46.65
N ALA A 6 -49.80 -15.18 -46.05
CA ALA A 6 -49.61 -15.29 -44.61
C ALA A 6 -48.32 -14.55 -44.20
N ARG A 7 -48.46 -13.53 -43.35
CA ARG A 7 -47.33 -12.85 -42.72
C ARG A 7 -46.99 -13.57 -41.41
N TYR A 8 -45.87 -14.29 -41.39
CA TYR A 8 -45.27 -14.77 -40.15
C TYR A 8 -44.60 -13.61 -39.42
N ALA A 9 -45.12 -13.26 -38.25
CA ALA A 9 -44.47 -12.35 -37.33
C ALA A 9 -43.44 -13.14 -36.50
N PHE A 10 -42.15 -12.91 -36.74
CA PHE A 10 -41.09 -13.35 -35.85
C PHE A 10 -41.08 -12.42 -34.62
N LEU A 11 -41.54 -12.93 -33.48
CA LEU A 11 -41.32 -12.30 -32.19
C LEU A 11 -39.85 -12.55 -31.79
N ALA A 12 -39.01 -11.53 -31.97
CA ALA A 12 -37.64 -11.55 -31.43
C ALA A 12 -37.70 -11.26 -29.92
N SER A 13 -37.63 -12.30 -29.10
CA SER A 13 -37.44 -12.17 -27.65
C SER A 13 -36.05 -11.60 -27.37
N SER A 14 -35.98 -10.30 -27.05
CA SER A 14 -34.77 -9.65 -26.56
C SER A 14 -34.52 -10.08 -25.11
N ALA A 15 -33.68 -11.09 -24.90
CA ALA A 15 -33.13 -11.36 -23.59
C ALA A 15 -32.12 -10.23 -23.26
N LEU A 16 -32.49 -9.33 -22.35
CA LEU A 16 -31.54 -8.40 -21.74
C LEU A 16 -30.64 -9.21 -20.80
N TRP A 17 -29.44 -9.53 -21.27
CA TRP A 17 -28.38 -10.06 -20.43
C TRP A 17 -27.83 -8.90 -19.59
N LEU A 18 -28.09 -8.93 -18.28
CA LEU A 18 -27.42 -8.06 -17.32
C LEU A 18 -25.94 -8.45 -17.32
N GLN A 19 -25.11 -7.73 -18.06
CA GLN A 19 -23.66 -7.87 -17.91
C GLN A 19 -23.23 -7.10 -16.66
N PRO A 20 -22.59 -7.75 -15.67
CA PRO A 20 -22.00 -7.02 -14.56
C PRO A 20 -20.96 -6.04 -15.14
N SER A 21 -21.05 -4.76 -14.76
CA SER A 21 -20.14 -3.76 -15.28
C SER A 21 -18.77 -3.91 -14.64
N MET A 22 -17.71 -3.97 -15.46
CA MET A 22 -16.32 -4.07 -15.03
C MET A 22 -15.92 -3.00 -13.98
N ALA A 23 -16.49 -1.80 -14.07
CA ALA A 23 -16.30 -0.72 -13.08
C ALA A 23 -16.74 -1.10 -11.66
N ALA A 24 -17.80 -1.90 -11.51
CA ALA A 24 -18.28 -2.34 -10.19
C ALA A 24 -17.33 -3.35 -9.55
N ALA A 25 -16.66 -4.19 -10.36
CA ALA A 25 -15.63 -5.11 -9.87
C ALA A 25 -14.39 -4.36 -9.37
N ASP A 26 -13.94 -3.33 -10.10
CA ASP A 26 -12.83 -2.48 -9.69
C ASP A 26 -13.14 -1.73 -8.38
N ASP A 27 -14.34 -1.17 -8.23
CA ASP A 27 -14.77 -0.50 -6.99
C ASP A 27 -14.79 -1.45 -5.79
N THR A 28 -15.25 -2.69 -5.96
CA THR A 28 -15.23 -3.69 -4.88
C THR A 28 -13.81 -4.10 -4.48
N GLN A 29 -12.90 -4.21 -5.45
CA GLN A 29 -11.50 -4.55 -5.20
C GLN A 29 -10.76 -3.40 -4.49
N ILE A 30 -11.03 -2.15 -4.89
CA ILE A 30 -10.52 -0.96 -4.21
C ILE A 30 -11.02 -0.92 -2.76
N ALA A 31 -12.31 -1.12 -2.52
CA ALA A 31 -12.87 -1.13 -1.17
C ALA A 31 -12.27 -2.25 -0.29
N ARG A 32 -12.02 -3.43 -0.87
CA ARG A 32 -11.31 -4.52 -0.19
C ARG A 32 -9.88 -4.13 0.17
N GLY A 33 -9.16 -3.50 -0.76
CA GLY A 33 -7.81 -3.02 -0.54
C GLY A 33 -7.73 -1.93 0.54
N GLU A 34 -8.65 -0.97 0.52
CA GLU A 34 -8.77 0.07 1.55
C GLU A 34 -8.96 -0.53 2.94
N TYR A 35 -9.87 -1.50 3.05
CA TYR A 35 -10.11 -2.23 4.28
C TYR A 35 -8.82 -2.91 4.78
N LEU A 36 -8.13 -3.68 3.92
CA LEU A 36 -6.92 -4.40 4.27
C LEU A 36 -5.75 -3.47 4.65
N VAL A 37 -5.58 -2.36 3.94
CA VAL A 37 -4.56 -1.34 4.26
C VAL A 37 -4.82 -0.73 5.64
N THR A 38 -6.09 -0.49 5.98
CA THR A 38 -6.49 0.08 7.26
C THR A 38 -6.27 -0.91 8.40
N ILE A 39 -6.78 -2.14 8.28
CA ILE A 39 -6.64 -3.14 9.37
C ILE A 39 -5.22 -3.73 9.45
N GLY A 40 -4.47 -3.69 8.35
CA GLY A 40 -3.07 -4.10 8.30
C GLY A 40 -2.11 -3.06 8.87
N GLY A 41 -2.62 -1.90 9.32
CA GLY A 41 -1.81 -0.84 9.95
C GLY A 41 -0.85 -0.16 8.98
N CYS A 42 -1.12 -0.16 7.67
CA CYS A 42 -0.25 0.53 6.72
C CYS A 42 -0.18 2.03 7.03
N ASN A 43 -1.31 2.62 7.43
CA ASN A 43 -1.40 4.02 7.81
C ASN A 43 -0.57 4.37 9.06
N ASP A 44 -0.26 3.38 9.90
CA ASP A 44 0.47 3.58 11.15
C ASP A 44 1.90 4.03 10.85
N CYS A 45 2.56 3.30 9.96
CA CYS A 45 3.94 3.54 9.57
C CYS A 45 4.09 4.42 8.33
N HIS A 46 3.04 4.61 7.54
CA HIS A 46 3.13 5.35 6.27
C HIS A 46 2.33 6.66 6.26
N THR A 47 1.80 7.14 7.39
CA THR A 47 1.13 8.46 7.45
C THR A 47 1.87 9.44 8.35
N PRO A 48 2.14 10.68 7.90
CA PRO A 48 2.78 11.69 8.74
C PRO A 48 1.96 11.97 10.00
N GLY A 49 2.60 12.35 11.09
CA GLY A 49 1.91 12.65 12.35
C GLY A 49 1.31 11.45 13.12
N TYR A 50 1.29 10.23 12.58
CA TYR A 50 0.63 9.08 13.24
C TYR A 50 1.20 8.81 14.64
N PHE A 51 2.53 8.69 14.75
CA PHE A 51 3.22 8.44 16.02
C PHE A 51 3.26 9.63 16.99
N PHE A 52 2.75 10.79 16.56
CA PHE A 52 2.51 11.95 17.44
C PHE A 52 1.05 12.05 17.89
N GLY A 53 0.23 11.04 17.58
CA GLY A 53 -1.20 11.00 17.93
C GLY A 53 -2.06 11.96 17.11
N LYS A 54 -1.54 12.50 16.00
CA LYS A 54 -2.25 13.42 15.10
C LYS A 54 -1.95 13.06 13.65
N PRO A 55 -2.50 11.95 13.13
CA PRO A 55 -2.28 11.54 11.74
C PRO A 55 -2.71 12.64 10.76
N ASP A 56 -1.83 12.98 9.82
CA ASP A 56 -2.12 13.92 8.74
C ASP A 56 -2.81 13.20 7.59
N THR A 57 -4.13 13.13 7.65
CA THR A 57 -4.95 12.44 6.64
C THR A 57 -4.90 13.11 5.27
N SER A 58 -4.45 14.37 5.17
CA SER A 58 -4.23 15.03 3.87
C SER A 58 -3.02 14.44 3.12
N ARG A 59 -2.12 13.77 3.85
CA ARG A 59 -0.95 13.04 3.34
C ARG A 59 -1.03 11.55 3.71
N PHE A 60 -2.24 10.97 3.72
CA PHE A 60 -2.47 9.55 3.98
C PHE A 60 -1.56 8.67 3.11
N LEU A 61 -0.84 7.73 3.75
CA LEU A 61 0.16 6.86 3.11
C LEU A 61 1.35 7.58 2.43
N GLY A 62 1.51 8.89 2.69
CA GLY A 62 2.57 9.73 2.15
C GLY A 62 3.94 9.59 2.82
N GLY A 63 4.11 8.68 3.77
CA GLY A 63 5.35 8.42 4.52
C GLY A 63 5.27 8.77 6.01
N SER A 64 6.33 8.50 6.76
CA SER A 64 6.42 8.78 8.20
C SER A 64 7.35 9.94 8.52
N ASP A 65 7.03 10.68 9.58
CA ASP A 65 7.91 11.67 10.21
C ASP A 65 8.71 11.07 11.38
N VAL A 66 8.62 9.76 11.60
CA VAL A 66 9.31 9.02 12.67
C VAL A 66 9.98 7.77 12.11
N GLY A 67 11.27 7.61 12.42
CA GLY A 67 12.07 6.43 12.11
C GLY A 67 12.03 5.35 13.19
N PHE A 68 12.51 4.17 12.84
CA PHE A 68 12.61 2.99 13.69
C PHE A 68 14.03 2.47 13.61
N GLU A 69 14.74 2.53 14.72
CA GLU A 69 16.04 1.91 14.82
C GLU A 69 15.89 0.39 14.95
N ILE A 70 16.70 -0.31 14.17
CA ILE A 70 16.98 -1.72 14.36
C ILE A 70 18.46 -1.85 14.75
N PRO A 71 18.78 -2.34 15.96
CA PRO A 71 20.15 -2.47 16.44
C PRO A 71 21.06 -3.16 15.42
N GLY A 72 22.18 -2.52 15.10
CA GLY A 72 23.16 -3.01 14.12
C GLY A 72 22.76 -2.90 12.65
N GLN A 73 21.53 -2.51 12.33
CA GLN A 73 21.04 -2.38 10.94
C GLN A 73 20.75 -0.94 10.50
N GLY A 74 20.54 -0.04 11.46
CA GLY A 74 20.33 1.39 11.20
C GLY A 74 18.90 1.84 11.50
N VAL A 75 18.49 2.97 10.91
CA VAL A 75 17.17 3.58 11.12
C VAL A 75 16.37 3.57 9.83
N PHE A 76 15.19 2.97 9.89
CA PHE A 76 14.26 2.85 8.77
C PHE A 76 13.07 3.80 8.98
N VAL A 77 12.56 4.38 7.91
CA VAL A 77 11.41 5.29 7.97
C VAL A 77 10.39 4.81 6.97
N GLY A 78 9.11 4.77 7.36
CA GLY A 78 8.05 4.38 6.44
C GLY A 78 7.99 5.33 5.25
N ARG A 79 8.08 4.77 4.04
CA ARG A 79 8.17 5.52 2.79
C ARG A 79 6.81 6.02 2.32
N ASN A 80 6.80 6.99 1.41
CA ASN A 80 5.60 7.27 0.65
C ASN A 80 5.23 6.05 -0.21
N ILE A 81 4.02 5.52 -0.04
CA ILE A 81 3.49 4.38 -0.82
C ILE A 81 2.28 4.77 -1.67
N THR A 82 2.07 6.07 -1.88
CA THR A 82 1.12 6.58 -2.87
C THR A 82 1.71 6.46 -4.29
N PRO A 83 0.92 6.58 -5.37
CA PRO A 83 1.39 6.43 -6.75
C PRO A 83 2.12 7.68 -7.27
N ASP A 84 2.72 8.48 -6.37
CA ASP A 84 3.64 9.55 -6.74
C ASP A 84 4.89 8.95 -7.41
N LYS A 85 5.27 9.49 -8.56
CA LYS A 85 6.34 8.92 -9.40
C LYS A 85 7.74 9.21 -8.88
N GLU A 86 7.92 10.33 -8.18
CA GLU A 86 9.24 10.81 -7.76
C GLU A 86 9.58 10.35 -6.34
N THR A 87 8.60 10.39 -5.45
CA THR A 87 8.81 10.14 -4.01
C THR A 87 8.09 8.89 -3.51
N GLY A 88 7.12 8.37 -4.28
CA GLY A 88 6.28 7.22 -3.94
C GLY A 88 6.61 5.96 -4.74
N ILE A 89 5.58 5.13 -4.94
CA ILE A 89 5.66 3.87 -5.70
C ILE A 89 5.02 3.99 -7.09
N GLY A 90 4.85 5.21 -7.61
CA GLY A 90 4.20 5.45 -8.91
C GLY A 90 4.92 4.84 -10.13
N GLY A 91 6.18 4.41 -9.96
CA GLY A 91 6.93 3.65 -10.96
C GLY A 91 6.81 2.14 -10.84
N TRP A 92 6.19 1.60 -9.79
CA TRP A 92 6.06 0.17 -9.55
C TRP A 92 4.82 -0.39 -10.25
N THR A 93 4.95 -1.55 -10.89
CA THR A 93 3.79 -2.28 -11.40
C THR A 93 2.99 -2.90 -10.25
N ARG A 94 1.77 -3.34 -10.54
CA ARG A 94 0.94 -4.02 -9.54
C ARG A 94 1.61 -5.30 -9.04
N GLU A 95 2.21 -6.06 -9.96
CA GLU A 95 2.91 -7.32 -9.70
C GLU A 95 4.17 -7.08 -8.86
N GLU A 96 4.85 -5.96 -9.07
CA GLU A 96 5.99 -5.54 -8.26
C GLU A 96 5.58 -5.19 -6.82
N ILE A 97 4.44 -4.52 -6.64
CA ILE A 97 3.88 -4.24 -5.31
C ILE A 97 3.51 -5.57 -4.61
N VAL A 98 2.81 -6.47 -5.30
CA VAL A 98 2.45 -7.79 -4.78
C VAL A 98 3.70 -8.59 -4.41
N THR A 99 4.71 -8.62 -5.27
CA THR A 99 5.98 -9.30 -5.02
C THR A 99 6.68 -8.72 -3.79
N ALA A 100 6.72 -7.40 -3.64
CA ALA A 100 7.31 -6.76 -2.47
C ALA A 100 6.56 -7.12 -1.19
N LEU A 101 5.23 -7.16 -1.21
CA LEU A 101 4.42 -7.55 -0.05
C LEU A 101 4.55 -9.04 0.30
N GLN A 102 4.68 -9.92 -0.69
CA GLN A 102 4.73 -11.38 -0.45
C GLN A 102 6.13 -11.93 -0.20
N THR A 103 7.17 -11.26 -0.68
CA THR A 103 8.55 -11.78 -0.61
C THR A 103 9.52 -10.83 0.09
N GLY A 104 9.10 -9.59 0.35
CA GLY A 104 9.98 -8.52 0.80
C GLY A 104 10.89 -7.97 -0.30
N GLN A 105 10.89 -8.53 -1.51
CA GLN A 105 11.78 -8.13 -2.60
C GLN A 105 11.26 -6.89 -3.33
N ARG A 106 12.04 -5.83 -3.36
CA ARG A 106 11.75 -4.61 -4.12
C ARG A 106 12.17 -4.77 -5.59
N PRO A 107 11.59 -3.98 -6.52
CA PRO A 107 12.00 -3.96 -7.94
C PRO A 107 13.48 -3.63 -8.14
N ASP A 108 14.05 -2.82 -7.24
CA ASP A 108 15.46 -2.41 -7.26
C ASP A 108 16.42 -3.46 -6.67
N GLY A 109 15.95 -4.68 -6.40
CA GLY A 109 16.78 -5.77 -5.87
C GLY A 109 17.03 -5.70 -4.37
N ARG A 110 16.63 -4.63 -3.67
CA ARG A 110 16.76 -4.55 -2.20
C ARG A 110 15.61 -5.28 -1.50
N VAL A 111 15.83 -5.66 -0.24
CA VAL A 111 14.78 -6.21 0.63
C VAL A 111 14.12 -5.09 1.43
N LEU A 112 12.80 -5.18 1.64
CA LEU A 112 12.05 -4.29 2.53
C LEU A 112 12.63 -4.34 3.95
N ALA A 113 12.53 -3.21 4.65
CA ALA A 113 13.05 -3.09 6.00
C ALA A 113 12.46 -4.18 6.90
N PRO A 114 13.25 -4.83 7.78
CA PRO A 114 12.75 -5.92 8.63
C PRO A 114 11.61 -5.51 9.59
N ILE A 115 11.48 -4.22 9.90
CA ILE A 115 10.38 -3.66 10.70
C ILE A 115 9.05 -3.62 9.93
N MET A 116 9.08 -3.66 8.60
CA MET A 116 7.87 -3.75 7.78
C MET A 116 7.37 -5.21 7.81
N PRO A 117 6.12 -5.47 8.19
CA PRO A 117 5.64 -6.82 8.47
C PRO A 117 5.28 -7.63 7.21
N TRP A 118 6.13 -7.60 6.17
CA TRP A 118 5.88 -8.30 4.90
C TRP A 118 5.69 -9.82 5.06
N HIS A 119 6.31 -10.45 6.07
CA HIS A 119 6.06 -11.87 6.35
C HIS A 119 4.60 -12.17 6.71
N ALA A 120 3.89 -11.23 7.32
CA ALA A 120 2.46 -11.38 7.60
C ALA A 120 1.64 -11.18 6.32
N PHE A 121 1.97 -10.17 5.51
CA PHE A 121 1.32 -9.94 4.22
C PHE A 121 1.57 -11.07 3.21
N ALA A 122 2.70 -11.78 3.32
CA ALA A 122 3.00 -12.98 2.55
C ALA A 122 2.02 -14.14 2.77
N GLN A 123 1.24 -14.11 3.86
CA GLN A 123 0.21 -15.11 4.15
C GLN A 123 -1.17 -14.72 3.59
N LEU A 124 -1.31 -13.53 3.01
CA LEU A 124 -2.56 -13.13 2.36
C LEU A 124 -2.79 -13.96 1.10
N THR A 125 -4.07 -14.14 0.75
CA THR A 125 -4.45 -14.71 -0.54
C THR A 125 -3.97 -13.78 -1.66
N GLU A 126 -3.80 -14.35 -2.85
CA GLU A 126 -3.45 -13.56 -4.06
C GLU A 126 -4.47 -12.44 -4.29
N GLU A 127 -5.76 -12.71 -4.09
CA GLU A 127 -6.84 -11.73 -4.20
C GLU A 127 -6.69 -10.57 -3.22
N ASP A 128 -6.39 -10.85 -1.95
CA ASP A 128 -6.27 -9.83 -0.90
C ASP A 128 -5.03 -8.95 -1.13
N VAL A 129 -3.87 -9.54 -1.41
CA VAL A 129 -2.65 -8.75 -1.67
C VAL A 129 -2.76 -7.95 -2.97
N THR A 130 -3.43 -8.49 -3.99
CA THR A 130 -3.72 -7.76 -5.22
C THR A 130 -4.65 -6.58 -4.95
N SER A 131 -5.66 -6.77 -4.10
CA SER A 131 -6.57 -5.69 -3.68
C SER A 131 -5.82 -4.55 -2.99
N ILE A 132 -4.85 -4.86 -2.13
CA ILE A 132 -3.95 -3.85 -1.53
C ILE A 132 -3.22 -3.07 -2.63
N ALA A 133 -2.58 -3.76 -3.59
CA ALA A 133 -1.84 -3.10 -4.67
C ALA A 133 -2.74 -2.21 -5.55
N VAL A 134 -3.95 -2.67 -5.86
CA VAL A 134 -4.98 -1.90 -6.60
C VAL A 134 -5.34 -0.63 -5.85
N PHE A 135 -5.64 -0.74 -4.55
CA PHE A 135 -5.98 0.40 -3.73
C PHE A 135 -4.83 1.40 -3.62
N LEU A 136 -3.59 0.95 -3.39
CA LEU A 136 -2.44 1.85 -3.34
C LEU A 136 -2.25 2.63 -4.66
N GLN A 137 -2.50 1.98 -5.80
CA GLN A 137 -2.43 2.63 -7.11
C GLN A 137 -3.59 3.58 -7.40
N SER A 138 -4.74 3.46 -6.71
CA SER A 138 -5.90 4.36 -6.89
C SER A 138 -5.82 5.64 -6.05
N LEU A 139 -4.91 5.71 -5.08
CA LEU A 139 -4.74 6.87 -4.21
C LEU A 139 -4.35 8.14 -4.98
N LYS A 140 -4.76 9.28 -4.44
CA LYS A 140 -4.20 10.56 -4.87
C LYS A 140 -2.69 10.59 -4.56
N PRO A 141 -1.82 10.92 -5.53
CA PRO A 141 -0.40 11.07 -5.28
C PRO A 141 -0.11 12.14 -4.22
N VAL A 142 0.78 11.82 -3.30
CA VAL A 142 1.36 12.76 -2.34
C VAL A 142 2.82 12.92 -2.71
N SER A 143 3.29 14.15 -2.92
CA SER A 143 4.72 14.41 -3.10
C SER A 143 5.35 14.63 -1.73
N ASN A 144 6.13 13.65 -1.25
CA ASN A 144 6.79 13.73 0.06
C ASN A 144 8.05 12.86 0.10
N HIS A 145 9.21 13.50 0.10
CA HIS A 145 10.49 12.80 0.23
C HIS A 145 10.80 12.53 1.70
N VAL A 146 10.64 11.28 2.11
CA VAL A 146 10.94 10.83 3.47
C VAL A 146 12.45 10.64 3.65
N PRO A 147 13.09 11.17 4.72
CA PRO A 147 14.52 11.02 4.93
C PRO A 147 14.96 9.57 5.22
N GLY A 148 16.25 9.29 5.02
CA GLY A 148 16.85 7.97 5.24
C GLY A 148 16.64 6.97 4.08
N PRO A 149 16.90 5.67 4.28
CA PRO A 149 17.25 5.05 5.56
C PRO A 149 18.64 5.51 6.01
N PHE A 150 18.90 5.45 7.31
CA PHE A 150 20.18 5.83 7.88
C PHE A 150 20.95 4.56 8.26
N LYS A 151 22.19 4.42 7.80
CA LYS A 151 23.07 3.30 8.19
C LYS A 151 23.49 3.44 9.65
N PRO A 152 23.98 2.35 10.29
CA PRO A 152 24.58 2.44 11.62
C PRO A 152 25.63 3.55 11.69
N GLY A 153 25.50 4.45 12.67
CA GLY A 153 26.41 5.57 12.90
C GLY A 153 26.18 6.82 12.04
N GLU A 154 25.23 6.81 11.09
CA GLU A 154 24.84 8.02 10.36
C GLU A 154 24.01 8.97 11.24
N LYS A 155 24.16 10.29 11.00
CA LYS A 155 23.34 11.30 11.69
C LYS A 155 21.89 11.19 11.22
N VAL A 156 20.99 10.95 12.16
CA VAL A 156 19.55 10.86 11.89
C VAL A 156 18.94 12.26 11.94
N SER A 157 18.20 12.64 10.89
CA SER A 157 17.56 13.96 10.77
C SER A 157 16.07 13.96 11.12
N THR A 158 15.58 12.88 11.72
CA THR A 158 14.16 12.68 12.06
C THR A 158 14.01 12.13 13.48
N PHE A 159 12.84 12.28 14.08
CA PHE A 159 12.51 11.60 15.34
C PHE A 159 12.56 10.09 15.12
N LEU A 160 12.91 9.31 16.14
CA LEU A 160 12.97 7.86 16.00
C LEU A 160 12.57 7.11 17.28
N PHE A 161 11.98 5.94 17.10
CA PHE A 161 11.89 4.92 18.15
C PHE A 161 13.20 4.12 18.19
N ARG A 162 13.73 3.97 19.40
CA ARG A 162 14.96 3.21 19.68
C ARG A 162 14.63 1.98 20.50
N ILE A 163 15.16 0.83 20.10
CA ILE A 163 15.07 -0.39 20.90
C ILE A 163 16.24 -0.36 21.88
N LEU A 164 15.95 -0.42 23.18
CA LEU A 164 16.96 -0.48 24.22
C LEU A 164 17.18 -1.95 24.63
N PRO A 165 18.39 -2.50 24.43
CA PRO A 165 18.72 -3.83 24.94
C PRO A 165 18.62 -3.92 26.47
N PRO A 166 18.33 -5.11 27.02
CA PRO A 166 18.34 -5.31 28.47
C PRO A 166 19.67 -4.87 29.10
N GLY A 167 19.60 -4.13 30.20
CA GLY A 167 20.77 -3.61 30.93
C GLY A 167 21.19 -2.19 30.53
N GLU A 168 20.64 -1.64 29.45
CA GLU A 168 20.80 -0.22 29.11
C GLU A 168 19.72 0.64 29.77
N THR A 169 20.06 1.88 30.15
CA THR A 169 19.07 2.82 30.69
C THR A 169 18.54 3.74 29.59
N ALA A 170 17.25 4.06 29.64
CA ALA A 170 16.63 5.00 28.70
C ALA A 170 17.24 6.42 28.75
N ALA A 171 17.87 6.80 29.87
CA ALA A 171 18.48 8.11 30.07
C ALA A 171 19.90 8.24 29.48
N THR A 172 20.60 7.13 29.25
CA THR A 172 22.00 7.12 28.76
C THR A 172 22.12 6.90 27.25
N ALA A 173 21.01 6.69 26.55
CA ALA A 173 21.04 6.53 25.11
C ALA A 173 21.56 7.84 24.49
N PRO A 174 22.63 7.81 23.66
CA PRO A 174 23.20 9.02 23.10
C PRO A 174 22.13 9.74 22.27
N ASN A 175 21.91 11.02 22.58
CA ASN A 175 21.09 11.92 21.79
C ASN A 175 21.58 11.95 20.34
#